data_AF-A0A5J4FY74-F1
#
_entry.id   AF-A0A5J4FY74-F1
#
_cell.length_a   1.000
_cell.length_b   1.000
_cell.length_c   1.000
_cell.angle_alpha   90.00
_cell.angle_beta   90.00
_cell.angle_gamma   90.00
#
_symmetry.space_group_name_H-M   'P 1'
#
loop_
_entity.id
_entity.type
_entity.pdbx_description
1 polymer ?
#
loop_
_entity_poly.entity_id
_entity_poly.type
_entity_poly.pdbx_seq_one_letter_code
_entity_poly.pdbx_strand_id
1 'polypeptide(L)'
;MKTLKSILVALFVTATVQNTIAQETNYLEVLDPIYLTKENQSFIELSSYEQLNQELIKKSTFVFSREIRQAHNNNELLILNGNENAVSLEKANYLKALRKAANRSDNVEEFYNYLSNSIPGFNATTINDNDLFKLFEVAKKNTTNGKLNNISADLSWL
;
A
#
# COMPACT_ATOMS: atom_id res chain seq x y z
N MET A 1 67.39 -18.70 -71.54
CA MET A 1 66.03 -18.36 -71.08
C MET A 1 65.75 -19.24 -69.86
N LYS A 2 66.09 -18.76 -68.66
CA LYS A 2 65.17 -18.07 -67.73
C LYS A 2 64.07 -19.04 -67.26
N THR A 3 64.39 -19.87 -66.26
CA THR A 3 63.96 -19.69 -64.84
C THR A 3 62.45 -19.85 -64.72
N LEU A 4 61.90 -20.96 -64.22
CA LEU A 4 61.78 -21.18 -62.79
C LEU A 4 61.40 -22.66 -62.54
N LYS A 5 62.40 -23.50 -62.29
CA LYS A 5 62.22 -24.80 -61.61
C LYS A 5 62.34 -24.63 -60.08
N SER A 6 61.95 -23.47 -59.58
CA SER A 6 62.09 -23.16 -58.17
C SER A 6 60.75 -23.35 -57.48
N ILE A 7 60.80 -24.26 -56.51
CA ILE A 7 59.93 -24.31 -55.32
C ILE A 7 58.65 -25.13 -55.54
N LEU A 8 58.88 -26.37 -55.96
CA LEU A 8 58.29 -27.48 -55.23
C LEU A 8 58.86 -27.41 -53.81
N VAL A 9 57.99 -27.44 -52.79
CA VAL A 9 58.36 -27.56 -51.37
C VAL A 9 58.87 -26.26 -50.73
N ALA A 10 57.97 -25.33 -50.49
CA ALA A 10 58.06 -24.54 -49.27
C ALA A 10 56.65 -24.34 -48.72
N LEU A 11 56.41 -25.01 -47.59
CA LEU A 11 55.54 -24.57 -46.51
C LEU A 11 54.06 -24.41 -46.91
N PHE A 12 53.21 -25.40 -46.62
CA PHE A 12 52.48 -25.43 -45.34
C PHE A 12 52.30 -24.02 -44.75
N VAL A 13 51.04 -23.58 -44.69
CA VAL A 13 50.44 -22.74 -43.63
C VAL A 13 49.36 -21.82 -44.24
N THR A 14 48.11 -22.13 -43.85
CA THR A 14 46.93 -21.24 -43.72
C THR A 14 46.27 -20.75 -45.02
N ALA A 15 44.95 -20.66 -45.18
CA ALA A 15 43.86 -20.73 -44.25
C ALA A 15 42.63 -21.35 -44.94
N THR A 16 42.10 -22.35 -44.26
CA THR A 16 40.70 -22.77 -44.14
C THR A 16 39.63 -21.79 -44.67
N VAL A 17 38.86 -22.32 -45.64
CA VAL A 17 37.40 -22.23 -45.83
C VAL A 17 36.72 -20.91 -45.46
N GLN A 18 36.42 -20.10 -46.48
CA GLN A 18 35.24 -19.25 -46.49
C GLN A 18 34.03 -20.12 -46.78
N ASN A 19 33.43 -20.70 -45.74
CA ASN A 19 32.04 -21.13 -45.79
C ASN A 19 31.27 -20.24 -44.83
N THR A 20 30.58 -19.26 -45.41
CA THR A 20 29.50 -18.52 -44.77
C THR A 20 28.42 -19.51 -44.35
N ILE A 21 28.48 -19.96 -43.10
CA ILE A 21 27.35 -20.61 -42.44
C ILE A 21 26.56 -19.48 -41.82
N ALA A 22 25.40 -19.18 -42.42
CA ALA A 22 24.40 -18.32 -41.82
C ALA A 22 24.07 -18.88 -40.42
N GLN A 23 24.40 -18.13 -39.37
CA GLN A 23 23.89 -18.38 -38.04
C GLN A 23 22.41 -17.99 -38.05
N GLU A 24 21.53 -18.99 -38.21
CA GLU A 24 20.18 -18.90 -37.65
C GLU A 24 20.33 -18.61 -36.17
N THR A 25 20.02 -17.37 -35.79
CA THR A 25 19.87 -16.98 -34.39
C THR A 25 18.63 -17.69 -33.89
N ASN A 26 18.83 -18.84 -33.25
CA ASN A 26 17.80 -19.46 -32.42
C ASN A 26 17.50 -18.51 -31.27
N TYR A 27 16.51 -17.64 -31.46
CA TYR A 27 15.77 -17.00 -30.37
C TYR A 27 14.89 -18.07 -29.72
N LEU A 28 15.51 -19.07 -29.09
CA LEU A 28 14.90 -19.72 -27.95
C LEU A 28 15.05 -18.74 -26.79
N GLU A 29 14.27 -17.66 -26.87
CA GLU A 29 13.87 -16.90 -25.71
C GLU A 29 13.25 -17.93 -24.76
N VAL A 30 13.99 -18.26 -23.70
CA VAL A 30 13.38 -18.76 -22.49
C VAL A 30 12.50 -17.61 -22.01
N LEU A 31 11.26 -17.56 -22.50
CA LEU A 31 10.23 -16.75 -21.89
C LEU A 31 10.14 -17.24 -20.46
N ASP A 32 10.44 -16.36 -19.51
CA ASP A 32 10.13 -16.61 -18.12
C ASP A 32 8.67 -17.07 -18.04
N PRO A 33 8.36 -18.16 -17.32
CA PRO A 33 6.99 -18.60 -17.19
C PRO A 33 6.18 -17.47 -16.56
N ILE A 34 5.33 -16.82 -17.35
CA ILE A 34 4.31 -15.91 -16.85
C ILE A 34 3.30 -16.78 -16.13
N TYR A 35 3.36 -16.78 -14.81
CA TYR A 35 2.28 -17.29 -13.98
C TYR A 35 1.10 -16.34 -14.15
N LEU A 36 0.19 -16.67 -15.07
CA LEU A 36 -1.18 -16.17 -15.01
C LEU A 36 -1.77 -16.79 -13.74
N THR A 37 -1.59 -16.11 -12.61
CA THR A 37 -2.51 -16.28 -11.49
C THR A 37 -3.87 -15.96 -12.09
N LYS A 38 -4.68 -17.01 -12.27
CA LYS A 38 -6.12 -16.87 -12.43
C LYS A 38 -6.50 -15.80 -11.41
N GLU A 39 -7.03 -14.67 -11.86
CA GLU A 39 -7.80 -13.79 -10.99
C GLU A 39 -8.91 -14.69 -10.43
N ASN A 40 -8.60 -15.43 -9.37
CA ASN A 40 -9.52 -15.59 -8.27
C ASN A 40 -9.95 -14.16 -8.06
N GLN A 41 -11.20 -13.86 -8.42
CA GLN A 41 -11.88 -12.61 -8.08
C GLN A 41 -11.29 -12.20 -6.76
N SER A 42 -10.37 -11.24 -6.81
CA SER A 42 -9.65 -10.81 -5.64
C SER A 42 -10.76 -10.12 -4.89
N PHE A 43 -11.41 -10.85 -3.97
CA PHE A 43 -11.94 -10.23 -2.80
C PHE A 43 -10.77 -9.39 -2.33
N ILE A 44 -10.84 -8.10 -2.61
CA ILE A 44 -9.89 -7.11 -2.15
C ILE A 44 -9.96 -7.33 -0.64
N GLU A 45 -9.01 -8.10 -0.12
CA GLU A 45 -9.00 -8.48 1.27
C GLU A 45 -8.77 -7.16 1.97
N LEU A 46 -9.85 -6.61 2.55
CA LEU A 46 -9.82 -5.32 3.19
C LEU A 46 -8.61 -5.32 4.12
N SER A 47 -7.76 -4.33 3.96
CA SER A 47 -6.64 -4.16 4.86
C SER A 47 -7.17 -4.13 6.30
N SER A 48 -6.41 -4.67 7.26
CA SER A 48 -6.82 -4.65 8.68
C SER A 48 -7.18 -3.24 9.17
N TYR A 49 -6.64 -2.21 8.51
CA TYR A 49 -7.02 -0.81 8.67
C TYR A 49 -8.48 -0.52 8.24
N GLU A 50 -8.85 -0.87 7.01
CA GLU A 50 -10.20 -0.68 6.49
C GLU A 50 -11.22 -1.49 7.28
N GLN A 51 -10.87 -2.72 7.67
CA GLN A 51 -11.69 -3.56 8.53
C GLN A 51 -12.01 -2.86 9.85
N LEU A 52 -10.99 -2.30 10.52
CA LEU A 52 -11.18 -1.55 11.76
C LEU A 52 -12.07 -0.33 11.57
N ASN A 53 -11.90 0.43 10.48
CA ASN A 53 -12.75 1.59 10.22
C ASN A 53 -14.22 1.19 10.04
N GLN A 54 -14.46 0.14 9.27
CA GLN A 54 -15.80 -0.41 9.08
C GLN A 54 -16.39 -0.91 10.41
N GLU A 55 -15.59 -1.56 11.26
CA GLU A 55 -16.03 -1.97 12.61
C GLU A 55 -16.41 -0.78 13.48
N LEU A 56 -15.59 0.29 13.51
CA LEU A 56 -15.88 1.48 14.29
C LEU A 56 -17.16 2.17 13.81
N ILE A 57 -17.32 2.32 12.48
CA ILE A 57 -18.51 2.88 11.85
C ILE A 57 -19.76 2.07 12.23
N LYS A 58 -19.70 0.74 12.12
CA LYS A 58 -20.82 -0.16 12.49
C LYS A 58 -21.14 -0.12 13.97
N LYS A 59 -20.13 -0.08 14.84
CA LYS A 59 -20.29 -0.08 16.30
C LYS A 59 -21.01 1.19 16.77
N SER A 60 -20.82 2.31 16.07
CA SER A 60 -21.42 3.65 16.31
C SER A 60 -21.10 4.31 17.66
N THR A 61 -20.89 3.52 18.72
CA THR A 61 -20.60 3.98 20.08
C THR A 61 -19.48 3.15 20.71
N PHE A 62 -18.47 3.83 21.25
CA PHE A 62 -17.36 3.20 21.94
C PHE A 62 -16.63 4.21 22.82
N VAL A 63 -15.72 3.70 23.65
CA VAL A 63 -14.88 4.55 24.51
C VAL A 63 -13.45 4.40 24.08
N PHE A 64 -12.89 5.42 23.41
CA PHE A 64 -11.52 5.40 22.90
C PHE A 64 -10.51 4.90 23.94
N SER A 65 -10.57 5.39 25.18
CA SER A 65 -9.64 4.98 26.24
C SER A 65 -9.65 3.47 26.51
N ARG A 66 -10.81 2.82 26.38
CA ARG A 66 -10.96 1.37 26.55
C ARG A 66 -10.39 0.63 25.35
N GLU A 67 -10.78 1.01 24.13
CA GLU A 67 -10.32 0.36 22.91
C GLU A 67 -8.80 0.50 22.72
N ILE A 68 -8.23 1.68 23.04
CA ILE A 68 -6.77 1.92 23.02
C ILE A 68 -6.04 1.02 24.01
N ARG A 69 -6.58 0.88 25.23
CA ARG A 69 -5.97 0.03 26.27
C ARG A 69 -6.00 -1.44 25.87
N GLN A 70 -7.11 -1.91 25.32
CA GLN A 70 -7.24 -3.28 24.82
C GLN A 70 -6.25 -3.55 23.68
N ALA A 71 -6.23 -2.67 22.67
CA ALA A 71 -5.31 -2.79 21.53
C ALA A 71 -3.83 -2.79 21.96
N HIS A 72 -3.48 -1.97 22.95
CA HIS A 72 -2.12 -1.92 23.51
C HIS A 72 -1.76 -3.22 24.25
N ASN A 73 -2.65 -3.72 25.10
CA ASN A 73 -2.39 -4.95 25.86
C ASN A 73 -2.28 -6.19 24.96
N ASN A 74 -3.00 -6.18 23.84
CA ASN A 74 -2.98 -7.27 22.86
C ASN A 74 -1.85 -7.15 21.83
N ASN A 75 -1.06 -6.06 21.85
CA ASN A 75 -0.04 -5.74 20.85
C ASN A 75 -0.55 -5.87 19.39
N GLU A 76 -1.79 -5.44 19.16
CA GLU A 76 -2.43 -5.55 17.84
C GLU A 76 -1.78 -4.61 16.83
N LEU A 77 -1.38 -5.16 15.68
CA LEU A 77 -0.83 -4.40 14.56
C LEU A 77 -1.87 -4.27 13.45
N LEU A 78 -1.89 -3.11 12.81
CA LEU A 78 -2.63 -2.82 11.59
C LEU A 78 -1.64 -2.73 10.45
N ILE A 79 -1.99 -3.39 9.35
CA ILE A 79 -1.32 -3.29 8.05
C ILE A 79 -2.11 -2.28 7.22
N LEU A 80 -1.43 -1.20 6.83
CA LEU A 80 -1.89 -0.22 5.85
C LEU A 80 -1.26 -0.57 4.51
N ASN A 81 -2.08 -0.91 3.53
CA ASN A 81 -1.61 -1.14 2.17
C ASN A 81 -1.49 0.21 1.45
N GLY A 82 -0.28 0.75 1.40
CA GLY A 82 0.02 1.90 0.54
C GLY A 82 0.32 1.47 -0.90
N ASN A 83 0.27 2.41 -1.84
CA ASN A 83 0.47 2.15 -3.27
C ASN A 83 1.82 1.47 -3.60
N GLU A 84 2.85 1.67 -2.77
CA GLU A 84 4.21 1.15 -3.04
C GLU A 84 4.77 0.28 -1.91
N ASN A 85 4.24 0.35 -0.69
CA ASN A 85 4.71 -0.42 0.47
C ASN A 85 3.60 -0.63 1.51
N ALA A 86 3.58 -1.81 2.13
CA ALA A 86 2.75 -2.07 3.31
C ALA A 86 3.42 -1.47 4.56
N VAL A 87 2.69 -0.61 5.28
CA VAL A 87 3.16 -0.01 6.53
C VAL A 87 2.45 -0.68 7.69
N SER A 88 3.21 -1.18 8.67
CA SER A 88 2.65 -1.68 9.93
C SER A 88 2.57 -0.55 10.95
N LEU A 89 1.43 -0.46 11.64
CA LEU A 89 1.16 0.50 12.69
C LEU A 89 0.46 -0.19 13.86
N GLU A 90 0.88 0.06 15.09
CA GLU A 90 0.13 -0.39 16.26
C GLU A 90 -1.30 0.15 16.25
N LYS A 91 -2.30 -0.73 16.40
CA LYS A 91 -3.71 -0.36 16.48
C LYS A 91 -3.97 0.69 17.58
N ALA A 92 -3.26 0.59 18.70
CA ALA A 92 -3.33 1.57 19.76
C ALA A 92 -2.91 2.98 19.31
N ASN A 93 -1.87 3.09 18.47
CA ASN A 93 -1.40 4.37 17.94
C ASN A 93 -2.34 4.92 16.89
N TYR A 94 -2.92 4.06 16.06
CA TYR A 94 -3.99 4.45 15.15
C TYR A 94 -5.21 5.03 15.90
N LEU A 95 -5.73 4.32 16.89
CA LEU A 95 -6.87 4.79 17.69
C LEU A 95 -6.57 6.10 18.44
N LYS A 96 -5.33 6.29 18.90
CA LYS A 96 -4.88 7.58 19.49
C LYS A 96 -4.90 8.71 18.45
N ALA A 97 -4.42 8.45 17.23
CA ALA A 97 -4.44 9.42 16.14
C ALA A 97 -5.88 9.79 15.77
N LEU A 98 -6.75 8.78 15.60
CA LEU A 98 -8.18 8.96 15.32
C LEU A 98 -8.87 9.82 16.38
N ARG A 99 -8.63 9.51 17.67
CA ARG A 99 -9.17 10.31 18.78
C ARG A 99 -8.71 11.76 18.72
N LYS A 100 -7.42 11.99 18.47
CA LYS A 100 -6.85 13.35 18.43
C LYS A 100 -7.38 14.14 17.24
N ALA A 101 -7.45 13.53 16.06
CA ALA A 101 -8.01 14.12 14.85
C ALA A 101 -9.45 14.56 15.12
N ALA A 102 -10.31 13.63 15.55
CA ALA A 102 -11.72 13.93 15.81
C ALA A 102 -11.92 14.99 16.89
N ASN A 103 -11.08 15.03 17.93
CA ASN A 103 -11.19 16.06 18.97
C ASN A 103 -10.83 17.47 18.43
N ARG A 104 -9.88 17.55 17.49
CA ARG A 104 -9.26 18.82 17.05
C ARG A 104 -9.85 19.40 15.76
N SER A 105 -10.52 18.57 14.98
CA SER A 105 -11.05 18.94 13.67
C SER A 105 -12.53 19.30 13.77
N ASP A 106 -12.93 20.40 13.15
CA ASP A 106 -14.34 20.83 13.12
C ASP A 106 -15.07 20.34 11.86
N ASN A 107 -14.33 19.92 10.85
CA ASN A 107 -14.85 19.35 9.61
C ASN A 107 -14.03 18.13 9.14
N VAL A 108 -14.56 17.43 8.13
CA VAL A 108 -13.97 16.20 7.57
C VAL A 108 -12.62 16.46 6.90
N GLU A 109 -12.44 17.63 6.29
CA GLU A 109 -11.19 18.00 5.61
C GLU A 109 -10.05 18.17 6.62
N GLU A 110 -10.27 18.90 7.71
CA GLU A 110 -9.33 19.03 8.82
C GLU A 110 -9.02 17.68 9.46
N PHE A 111 -10.03 16.81 9.57
CA PHE A 111 -9.87 15.47 10.12
C PHE A 111 -8.96 14.62 9.24
N TYR A 112 -9.20 14.62 7.92
CA TYR A 112 -8.35 13.95 6.94
C TYR A 112 -6.92 14.48 6.99
N ASN A 113 -6.75 15.81 6.92
CA ASN A 113 -5.43 16.46 6.96
C ASN A 113 -4.67 16.09 8.23
N TYR A 114 -5.34 16.01 9.37
CA TYR A 114 -4.72 15.55 10.61
C TYR A 114 -4.24 14.10 10.51
N LEU A 115 -5.08 13.20 10.01
CA LEU A 115 -4.75 11.78 9.86
C LEU A 115 -3.60 11.56 8.88
N SER A 116 -3.61 12.21 7.71
CA SER A 116 -2.54 12.12 6.71
C SER A 116 -1.19 12.60 7.26
N ASN A 117 -1.19 13.62 8.11
CA ASN A 117 0.02 14.11 8.75
C ASN A 117 0.48 13.25 9.94
N SER A 118 -0.42 12.49 10.56
CA SER A 118 -0.13 11.72 11.79
C SER A 118 0.13 10.25 11.55
N ILE A 119 -0.35 9.70 10.44
CA ILE A 119 -0.29 8.27 10.12
C ILE A 119 0.51 8.10 8.83
N PRO A 120 1.71 7.53 8.90
CA PRO A 120 2.49 7.22 7.71
C PRO A 120 1.69 6.33 6.75
N GLY A 121 1.64 6.71 5.48
CA GLY A 121 0.90 5.98 4.44
C GLY A 121 -0.60 6.24 4.39
N PHE A 122 -1.16 7.10 5.27
CA PHE A 122 -2.56 7.50 5.16
C PHE A 122 -2.74 8.54 4.05
N ASN A 123 -3.31 8.10 2.94
CA ASN A 123 -3.50 8.90 1.73
C ASN A 123 -4.95 8.79 1.21
N ALA A 124 -5.26 9.51 0.14
CA ALA A 124 -6.59 9.56 -0.45
C ALA A 124 -7.07 8.20 -1.01
N THR A 125 -6.16 7.23 -1.22
CA THR A 125 -6.55 5.86 -1.64
C THR A 125 -6.86 4.95 -0.45
N THR A 126 -6.59 5.39 0.78
CA THR A 126 -6.78 4.57 1.99
C THR A 126 -8.24 4.50 2.46
N ILE A 127 -9.05 5.49 2.11
CA ILE A 127 -10.47 5.57 2.52
C ILE A 127 -11.25 6.42 1.52
N ASN A 128 -12.45 5.97 1.13
CA ASN A 128 -13.33 6.76 0.28
C ASN A 128 -14.01 7.89 1.09
N ASP A 129 -14.49 8.93 0.41
CA ASP A 129 -15.06 10.12 1.04
C ASP A 129 -16.25 9.83 1.97
N ASN A 130 -17.10 8.86 1.60
CA ASN A 130 -18.28 8.50 2.39
C ASN A 130 -17.90 7.80 3.69
N ASP A 131 -16.95 6.87 3.64
CA ASP A 131 -16.44 6.19 4.83
C ASP A 131 -15.61 7.14 5.69
N LEU A 132 -14.87 8.07 5.09
CA LEU A 132 -14.16 9.13 5.80
C LEU A 132 -15.13 10.04 6.56
N PHE A 133 -16.22 10.47 5.92
CA PHE A 133 -17.29 11.24 6.55
C PHE A 133 -17.91 10.47 7.72
N LYS A 134 -18.30 9.21 7.51
CA LYS A 134 -18.90 8.37 8.57
C LYS A 134 -17.94 8.13 9.72
N LEU A 135 -16.66 7.90 9.42
CA LEU A 135 -15.63 7.69 10.42
C LEU A 135 -15.42 8.97 11.23
N PHE A 136 -15.40 10.14 10.60
CA PHE A 136 -15.34 11.44 11.27
C PHE A 136 -16.52 11.61 12.24
N GLU A 137 -17.76 11.44 11.77
CA GLU A 137 -18.96 11.59 12.58
C GLU A 137 -18.96 10.68 13.82
N VAL A 138 -18.69 9.39 13.59
CA VAL A 138 -18.65 8.40 14.67
C VAL A 138 -17.49 8.69 15.63
N ALA A 139 -16.30 9.02 15.12
CA ALA A 139 -15.17 9.35 15.97
C ALA A 139 -15.46 10.60 16.81
N LYS A 140 -15.94 11.70 16.19
CA LYS A 140 -16.26 12.99 16.84
C LYS A 140 -17.25 12.76 17.97
N LYS A 141 -18.36 12.07 17.72
CA LYS A 141 -19.39 11.73 18.73
C LYS A 141 -18.83 11.00 19.95
N ASN A 142 -17.80 10.18 19.76
CA ASN A 142 -17.20 9.39 20.83
C ASN A 142 -16.00 10.10 21.51
N THR A 143 -15.66 11.32 21.09
CA THR A 143 -14.65 12.16 21.75
C THR A 143 -15.23 13.03 22.87
N THR A 144 -14.37 13.61 23.71
CA THR A 144 -14.79 14.56 24.74
C THR A 144 -15.42 15.81 24.14
N ASN A 145 -14.78 16.40 23.11
CA ASN A 145 -15.28 17.63 22.49
C ASN A 145 -16.61 17.39 21.79
N GLY A 146 -16.78 16.26 21.09
CA GLY A 146 -18.08 15.93 20.48
C GLY A 146 -19.20 15.74 21.51
N LYS A 147 -18.90 15.14 22.68
CA LYS A 147 -19.89 15.02 23.77
C LYS A 147 -20.26 16.38 24.34
N LEU A 148 -19.29 17.28 24.54
CA LEU A 148 -19.54 18.63 25.03
C LEU A 148 -20.35 19.47 24.03
N ASN A 149 -20.04 19.37 22.74
CA ASN A 149 -20.78 20.06 21.69
C ASN A 149 -22.24 19.60 21.62
N ASN A 150 -22.49 18.29 21.76
CA ASN A 150 -23.85 17.77 21.81
C ASN A 150 -24.62 18.31 23.02
N ILE A 151 -24.00 18.31 24.21
CA ILE A 151 -24.63 18.88 25.41
C ILE A 151 -24.90 20.39 25.23
N SER A 152 -23.97 21.13 24.64
CA SER A 152 -24.16 22.56 24.35
C SER A 152 -25.32 22.81 23.38
N ALA A 153 -25.47 21.97 22.35
CA ALA A 153 -26.58 22.06 21.41
C ALA A 153 -27.90 21.75 22.12
N ASP A 154 -27.92 20.72 22.96
CA ASP A 154 -29.07 20.31 23.77
C ASP A 154 -29.44 21.33 24.85
N LEU A 155 -28.58 22.29 25.17
CA LEU A 155 -28.85 23.37 26.13
C LEU A 155 -29.10 24.71 25.45
N SER A 156 -28.92 24.82 24.12
CA SER A 156 -29.04 26.08 23.38
C SER A 156 -30.46 26.67 23.32
N TRP A 157 -31.47 25.94 23.81
CA TRP A 157 -32.86 26.38 23.93
C TRP A 157 -33.25 26.91 25.32
N LEU A 158 -32.32 26.90 26.29
CA LEU A 158 -32.47 27.52 27.62
C LEU A 158 -31.91 28.95 27.61
#